data_AF-K1YRP4-F1
#
_entry.id   AF-K1YRP4-F1
#
_cell.length_a   1.000
_cell.length_b   1.000
_cell.length_c   1.000
_cell.angle_alpha   90.00
_cell.angle_beta   90.00
_cell.angle_gamma   90.00
#
_symmetry.space_group_name_H-M   'P 1'
#
loop_
_entity.id
_entity.type
_entity.pdbx_description
1 polymer ?
#
loop_
_entity_poly.entity_id
_entity_poly.type
_entity_poly.pdbx_seq_one_letter_code
_entity_poly.pdbx_strand_id
1 'polypeptide(L)'
;MFVKNDVSPEKRFFNGKIGTITRLRDDLIFIKCAGDDEEIVVEPATWENIEYSLNEETLEVTENKIGAFIQYPLRLAWAITIHKSQGLTFDRAIIDAQAAFAHGQVYVALSRCRTLEGIVLSSPLSARAVKTDATVRRFTEEAGGNVPTREKLSAAKIRYQQQLLLECFDFQRLQGSLGRLAMIVERNGELVRVTGAGNLRELQARTVNDICNVGVNFRKQLTGMFSENVPPEGDAAIRERLQKASAYFQEKFAAGIGETVPLLQVETDNKEIRKKVKDLVKRLQEETAVKLAAVQCCASGFSTADYLQAIARAE
;
A
#
# COMPACT_ATOMS: atom_id res chain seq x y z
N MET A 1 17.93 -24.89 -21.96
CA MET A 1 16.96 -23.84 -21.54
C MET A 1 17.66 -22.90 -20.59
N PHE A 2 17.48 -21.60 -20.79
CA PHE A 2 18.01 -20.56 -19.91
C PHE A 2 17.19 -20.50 -18.61
N VAL A 3 17.85 -20.39 -17.45
CA VAL A 3 17.20 -20.34 -16.12
C VAL A 3 17.31 -18.97 -15.42
N LYS A 4 17.83 -17.97 -16.14
CA LYS A 4 17.98 -16.58 -15.69
C LYS A 4 17.70 -15.65 -16.86
N ASN A 5 17.28 -14.42 -16.58
CA ASN A 5 17.23 -13.37 -17.59
C ASN A 5 18.63 -12.81 -17.82
N ASP A 6 18.94 -12.47 -19.07
CA ASP A 6 20.15 -11.73 -19.39
C ASP A 6 20.05 -10.32 -18.82
N VAL A 7 21.03 -9.95 -17.99
CA VAL A 7 21.12 -8.63 -17.34
C VAL A 7 21.91 -7.63 -18.18
N SER A 8 22.52 -8.07 -19.28
CA SER A 8 23.20 -7.20 -20.22
C SER A 8 22.21 -6.29 -20.96
N PRO A 9 22.62 -5.09 -21.41
CA PRO A 9 21.77 -4.18 -22.18
C PRO A 9 21.12 -4.82 -23.41
N GLU A 10 21.80 -5.80 -24.02
CA GLU A 10 21.39 -6.50 -25.23
C GLU A 10 20.25 -7.49 -24.99
N LYS A 11 20.01 -7.92 -23.74
CA LYS A 11 18.91 -8.83 -23.34
C LYS A 11 18.78 -10.05 -24.25
N ARG A 12 19.89 -10.74 -24.54
CA ARG A 12 20.00 -11.76 -25.59
C ARG A 12 19.14 -13.01 -25.30
N PHE A 13 18.89 -13.29 -24.02
CA PHE A 13 18.04 -14.38 -23.59
C PHE A 13 17.18 -14.02 -22.38
N PHE A 14 16.09 -14.77 -22.21
CA PHE A 14 15.18 -14.67 -21.06
C PHE A 14 15.01 -16.06 -20.41
N ASN A 15 14.58 -16.07 -19.16
CA ASN A 15 14.30 -17.29 -18.42
C ASN A 15 13.21 -18.11 -19.13
N GLY A 16 13.55 -19.34 -19.52
CA GLY A 16 12.70 -20.21 -20.31
C GLY A 16 13.02 -20.29 -21.80
N LYS A 17 13.89 -19.41 -22.33
CA LYS A 17 14.34 -19.50 -23.73
C LYS A 17 15.03 -20.86 -23.96
N ILE A 18 14.71 -21.53 -25.07
CA ILE A 18 15.28 -22.83 -25.42
C ILE A 18 16.14 -22.66 -26.67
N GLY A 19 17.32 -23.24 -26.62
CA GLY A 19 18.21 -23.35 -27.77
C GLY A 19 19.02 -24.64 -27.68
N THR A 20 19.70 -24.92 -28.78
CA THR A 20 20.56 -26.09 -28.93
C THR A 20 22.00 -25.66 -28.76
N ILE A 21 22.77 -26.41 -27.97
CA ILE A 21 24.22 -26.19 -27.85
C ILE A 21 24.85 -26.55 -29.19
N THR A 22 25.53 -25.60 -29.82
CA THR A 22 26.22 -25.80 -31.10
C THR A 22 27.71 -26.04 -30.91
N ARG A 23 28.33 -25.39 -29.92
CA ARG A 23 29.75 -25.51 -29.63
C ARG A 23 30.02 -25.31 -28.13
N LEU A 24 31.02 -26.04 -27.63
CA LEU A 24 31.65 -25.85 -26.34
C LEU A 24 33.12 -25.52 -26.59
N ARG A 25 33.61 -24.40 -26.07
CA ARG A 25 35.00 -24.00 -26.23
C ARG A 25 35.46 -23.28 -24.97
N ASP A 26 36.58 -23.73 -24.42
CA ASP A 26 37.14 -23.18 -23.18
C ASP A 26 36.06 -23.16 -22.08
N ASP A 27 35.80 -22.01 -21.46
CA ASP A 27 34.73 -21.77 -20.48
C ASP A 27 33.50 -21.07 -21.09
N LEU A 28 33.24 -21.28 -22.38
CA LEU A 28 32.12 -20.66 -23.08
C LEU A 28 31.21 -21.70 -23.73
N ILE A 29 29.90 -21.51 -23.55
CA ILE A 29 28.85 -22.33 -24.16
C ILE A 29 28.15 -21.51 -25.25
N PHE A 30 28.15 -22.02 -26.48
CA PHE A 30 27.49 -21.39 -27.62
C PHE A 30 26.14 -22.06 -27.86
N ILE A 31 25.07 -21.27 -27.86
CA ILE A 31 23.70 -21.75 -28.03
C ILE A 31 23.03 -21.04 -29.20
N LYS A 32 22.48 -21.83 -30.11
CA LYS A 32 21.59 -21.34 -31.18
C LYS A 32 20.14 -21.50 -30.74
N CYS A 33 19.42 -20.38 -30.62
CA CYS A 33 17.98 -20.40 -30.32
C CYS A 33 17.17 -20.28 -31.61
N ALA A 34 15.95 -20.83 -31.59
CA ALA A 34 15.04 -20.69 -32.72
C ALA A 34 14.66 -19.21 -32.93
N GLY A 35 14.81 -18.72 -34.16
CA GLY A 35 14.49 -17.33 -34.54
C GLY A 35 15.62 -16.32 -34.31
N ASP A 36 16.75 -16.72 -33.71
CA ASP A 36 17.92 -15.84 -33.58
C ASP A 36 18.85 -16.02 -34.79
N ASP A 37 19.39 -14.93 -35.33
CA ASP A 37 20.34 -14.97 -36.46
C ASP A 37 21.75 -15.37 -36.00
N GLU A 38 22.13 -15.03 -34.78
CA GLU A 38 23.46 -15.31 -34.21
C GLU A 38 23.41 -16.37 -33.09
N GLU A 39 24.58 -16.87 -32.72
CA GLU A 39 24.73 -17.72 -31.53
C GLU A 39 24.86 -16.85 -30.28
N ILE A 40 24.20 -17.28 -29.20
CA ILE A 40 24.36 -16.66 -27.89
C ILE A 40 25.56 -17.32 -27.20
N VAL A 41 26.54 -16.50 -26.84
CA VAL A 41 27.64 -16.90 -25.96
C VAL A 41 27.16 -16.79 -24.51
N VAL A 42 27.24 -17.90 -23.78
CA VAL A 42 26.75 -18.01 -22.41
C VAL A 42 27.91 -18.12 -21.43
N GLU A 43 27.92 -17.22 -20.46
CA GLU A 43 28.90 -17.12 -19.40
C GLU A 43 28.29 -17.57 -18.05
N PRO A 44 29.13 -17.91 -17.05
CA PRO A 44 28.64 -18.21 -15.71
C PRO A 44 27.89 -17.02 -15.09
N ALA A 45 26.71 -17.29 -14.54
CA ALA A 45 25.93 -16.33 -13.78
C ALA A 45 26.08 -16.60 -12.27
N THR A 46 25.94 -15.54 -11.48
CA THR A 46 25.92 -15.64 -10.01
C THR A 46 24.49 -15.61 -9.48
N TRP A 47 24.16 -16.47 -8.53
CA TRP A 47 22.96 -16.41 -7.69
C TRP A 47 23.39 -16.13 -6.25
N GLU A 48 22.70 -15.20 -5.61
CA GLU A 48 23.00 -14.81 -4.23
C GLU A 48 22.03 -15.51 -3.29
N ASN A 49 22.55 -15.98 -2.16
CA ASN A 49 21.73 -16.48 -1.08
C ASN A 49 21.53 -15.34 -0.07
N ILE A 50 20.30 -14.90 0.12
CA ILE A 50 19.95 -13.73 0.93
C ILE A 50 19.11 -14.19 2.11
N GLU A 51 19.54 -13.82 3.31
CA GLU A 51 18.78 -13.96 4.55
C GLU A 51 18.20 -12.61 4.96
N TYR A 52 16.92 -12.60 5.33
CA TYR A 52 16.22 -11.37 5.72
C TYR A 52 16.14 -11.28 7.24
N SER A 53 16.53 -10.15 7.81
CA SER A 53 16.38 -9.84 9.23
C SER A 53 15.51 -8.61 9.45
N LEU A 54 14.62 -8.66 10.44
CA LEU A 54 13.80 -7.52 10.85
C LEU A 54 14.56 -6.73 11.92
N ASN A 55 14.74 -5.44 11.70
CA ASN A 55 15.19 -4.55 12.76
C ASN A 55 14.01 -4.27 13.71
N GLU A 56 14.09 -4.71 14.97
CA GLU A 56 13.00 -4.58 15.94
C GLU A 56 12.68 -3.13 16.33
N GLU A 57 13.63 -2.20 16.15
CA GLU A 57 13.44 -0.78 16.46
C GLU A 57 12.84 0.01 15.29
N THR A 58 13.29 -0.25 14.06
CA THR A 58 12.84 0.48 12.87
C THR A 58 11.74 -0.23 12.10
N LEU A 59 11.48 -1.51 12.40
CA LEU A 59 10.61 -2.42 11.63
C LEU A 59 11.02 -2.57 10.16
N GLU A 60 12.26 -2.19 9.82
CA GLU A 60 12.79 -2.33 8.47
C GLU A 60 13.32 -3.75 8.25
N VAL A 61 13.05 -4.28 7.06
CA VAL A 61 13.60 -5.55 6.60
C VAL A 61 14.97 -5.26 6.00
N THR A 62 16.00 -5.93 6.51
CA THR A 62 17.38 -5.85 6.05
C THR A 62 17.76 -7.13 5.30
N GLU A 63 18.49 -6.98 4.20
CA GLU A 63 18.95 -8.08 3.36
C GLU A 63 20.42 -8.39 3.63
N ASN A 64 20.71 -9.60 4.09
CA ASN A 64 22.07 -10.06 4.35
C ASN A 64 22.47 -11.13 3.33
N LYS A 65 23.45 -10.84 2.49
CA LYS A 65 24.02 -11.83 1.56
C LYS A 65 24.91 -12.80 2.32
N ILE A 66 24.44 -14.04 2.49
CA ILE A 66 25.13 -15.10 3.24
C ILE A 66 25.92 -16.07 2.35
N GLY A 67 25.80 -15.94 1.02
CA GLY A 67 26.57 -16.76 0.09
C GLY A 67 26.28 -16.47 -1.38
N ALA A 68 27.02 -17.15 -2.25
CA ALA A 68 26.82 -17.08 -3.69
C ALA A 68 27.07 -18.45 -4.36
N PHE A 69 26.30 -18.74 -5.41
CA PHE A 69 26.45 -19.88 -6.29
C PHE A 69 26.73 -19.38 -7.71
N ILE A 70 27.79 -19.88 -8.35
CA ILE A 70 28.20 -19.47 -9.70
C ILE A 70 28.10 -20.66 -10.64
N GLN A 71 27.33 -20.52 -11.72
CA GLN A 71 27.10 -21.58 -12.70
C GLN A 71 26.60 -21.00 -14.03
N TYR A 72 26.77 -21.72 -15.14
CA TYR A 72 26.08 -21.36 -16.38
C TYR A 72 24.56 -21.38 -16.17
N PRO A 73 23.81 -20.33 -16.59
CA PRO A 73 22.36 -20.24 -16.41
C PRO A 73 21.60 -21.14 -17.37
N LEU A 74 21.97 -22.42 -17.43
CA LEU A 74 21.44 -23.42 -18.37
C LEU A 74 20.98 -24.67 -17.63
N ARG A 75 19.91 -25.26 -18.15
CA ARG A 75 19.44 -26.60 -17.80
C ARG A 75 19.08 -27.37 -19.05
N LEU A 76 19.28 -28.69 -19.03
CA LEU A 76 18.75 -29.59 -20.05
C LEU A 76 17.23 -29.40 -20.18
N ALA A 77 16.73 -29.41 -21.42
CA ALA A 77 15.38 -28.95 -21.76
C ALA A 77 14.50 -30.00 -22.46
N TRP A 78 14.96 -31.26 -22.55
CA TRP A 78 14.13 -32.34 -23.11
C TRP A 78 12.92 -32.67 -22.25
N ALA A 79 13.08 -32.55 -20.93
CA ALA A 79 12.01 -32.75 -19.97
C ALA A 79 12.10 -31.68 -18.87
N ILE A 80 10.93 -31.20 -18.43
CA ILE A 80 10.80 -30.22 -17.36
C ILE A 80 9.61 -30.61 -16.49
N THR A 81 9.71 -30.33 -15.19
CA THR A 81 8.57 -30.55 -14.30
C THR A 81 7.49 -29.49 -14.55
N ILE A 82 6.22 -29.86 -14.36
CA ILE A 82 5.08 -28.94 -14.52
C ILE A 82 5.25 -27.67 -13.68
N HIS A 83 5.81 -27.78 -12.47
CA HIS A 83 6.10 -26.63 -11.62
C HIS A 83 7.14 -25.68 -12.23
N LYS A 84 8.19 -26.24 -12.86
CA LYS A 84 9.25 -25.42 -13.47
C LYS A 84 8.87 -24.89 -14.85
N SER A 85 7.78 -25.37 -15.46
CA SER A 85 7.24 -24.80 -16.69
C SER A 85 6.24 -23.66 -16.46
N GLN A 86 5.89 -23.32 -15.21
CA GLN A 86 5.02 -22.20 -14.90
C GLN A 86 5.53 -20.89 -15.54
N GLY A 87 4.64 -20.18 -16.23
CA GLY A 87 4.98 -18.96 -16.96
C GLY A 87 5.64 -19.19 -18.33
N LEU A 88 6.00 -20.42 -18.69
CA LEU A 88 6.55 -20.75 -20.01
C LEU A 88 5.45 -21.08 -21.02
N THR A 89 5.77 -20.93 -22.31
CA THR A 89 4.87 -21.29 -23.41
C THR A 89 5.63 -22.11 -24.45
N PHE A 90 5.02 -23.22 -24.88
CA PHE A 90 5.56 -24.15 -25.85
C PHE A 90 4.61 -24.28 -27.06
N ASP A 91 5.18 -24.55 -28.23
CA ASP A 91 4.41 -24.87 -29.43
C ASP A 91 3.94 -26.33 -29.43
N ARG A 92 4.79 -27.23 -28.92
CA ARG A 92 4.48 -28.65 -28.77
C ARG A 92 5.04 -29.18 -27.46
N ALA A 93 4.26 -30.01 -26.76
CA ALA A 93 4.73 -30.69 -25.55
C ALA A 93 4.09 -32.08 -25.42
N ILE A 94 4.91 -33.03 -24.94
CA ILE A 94 4.42 -34.29 -24.42
C ILE A 94 4.21 -34.10 -22.92
N ILE A 95 2.99 -34.28 -22.45
CA ILE A 95 2.58 -34.02 -21.07
C ILE A 95 2.30 -35.34 -20.37
N ASP A 96 3.08 -35.61 -19.33
CA ASP A 96 2.75 -36.61 -18.31
C ASP A 96 2.23 -35.91 -17.06
N ALA A 97 0.93 -36.03 -16.81
CA ALA A 97 0.28 -35.44 -15.64
C ALA A 97 -0.55 -36.46 -14.85
N GLN A 98 -0.30 -37.76 -15.04
CA GLN A 98 -1.03 -38.80 -14.31
C GLN A 98 -0.77 -38.73 -12.80
N ALA A 99 0.48 -38.43 -12.43
CA ALA A 99 0.92 -38.26 -11.04
C ALA A 99 0.72 -36.83 -10.50
N ALA A 100 -0.09 -35.99 -11.15
CA ALA A 100 -0.40 -34.65 -10.66
C ALA A 100 -1.11 -34.75 -9.29
N PHE A 101 -0.50 -34.16 -8.26
CA PHE A 101 -0.98 -34.26 -6.89
C PHE A 101 -1.57 -32.94 -6.38
N ALA A 102 -1.09 -31.81 -6.89
CA ALA A 102 -1.48 -30.46 -6.47
C ALA A 102 -2.67 -29.91 -7.26
N HIS A 103 -3.46 -29.03 -6.61
CA HIS A 103 -4.56 -28.32 -7.26
C HIS A 103 -4.04 -27.45 -8.42
N GLY A 104 -4.74 -27.46 -9.55
CA GLY A 104 -4.39 -26.69 -10.74
C GLY A 104 -3.18 -27.20 -11.53
N GLN A 105 -2.45 -28.22 -11.07
CA GLN A 105 -1.23 -28.69 -11.73
C GLN A 105 -1.47 -29.21 -13.16
N VAL A 106 -2.55 -29.97 -13.39
CA VAL A 106 -2.93 -30.43 -14.74
C VAL A 106 -3.28 -29.23 -15.63
N TYR A 107 -4.03 -28.26 -15.11
CA TYR A 107 -4.35 -27.03 -15.84
C TYR A 107 -3.09 -26.23 -16.20
N VAL A 108 -2.13 -26.11 -15.28
CA VAL A 108 -0.84 -25.47 -15.55
C VAL A 108 -0.15 -26.18 -16.71
N ALA A 109 -0.05 -27.51 -16.68
CA ALA A 109 0.60 -28.29 -17.73
C ALA A 109 -0.05 -28.07 -19.10
N LEU A 110 -1.38 -28.20 -19.18
CA LEU A 110 -2.15 -28.03 -20.42
C LEU A 110 -2.04 -26.60 -20.96
N SER A 111 -2.09 -25.58 -20.09
CA SER A 111 -1.99 -24.17 -20.48
C SER A 111 -0.60 -23.74 -20.94
N ARG A 112 0.43 -24.61 -20.86
CA ARG A 112 1.76 -24.27 -21.39
C ARG A 112 1.82 -24.40 -22.91
N CYS A 113 0.91 -25.15 -23.54
CA CYS A 113 0.85 -25.24 -25.00
C CYS A 113 -0.07 -24.17 -25.59
N ARG A 114 0.32 -23.61 -26.73
CA ARG A 114 -0.49 -22.58 -27.43
C ARG A 114 -1.76 -23.15 -28.06
N THR A 115 -1.71 -24.39 -28.52
CA THR A 115 -2.82 -25.04 -29.23
C THR A 115 -3.05 -26.44 -28.70
N LEU A 116 -4.26 -26.97 -28.90
CA LEU A 116 -4.60 -28.32 -28.50
C LEU A 116 -3.83 -29.36 -29.32
N GLU A 117 -3.61 -29.10 -30.61
CA GLU A 117 -2.86 -29.94 -31.55
C GLU A 117 -1.37 -30.04 -31.17
N GLY A 118 -0.86 -29.06 -30.42
CA GLY A 118 0.49 -29.08 -29.86
C GLY A 118 0.63 -29.99 -28.63
N ILE A 119 -0.47 -30.51 -28.08
CA ILE A 119 -0.46 -31.33 -26.85
C ILE A 119 -0.52 -32.81 -27.21
N VAL A 120 0.42 -33.57 -26.67
CA VAL A 120 0.36 -35.04 -26.63
C VAL A 120 0.34 -35.47 -25.18
N LEU A 121 -0.69 -36.19 -24.76
CA LEU A 121 -0.73 -36.77 -23.42
C LEU A 121 -0.03 -38.13 -23.44
N SER A 122 0.94 -38.34 -22.55
CA SER A 122 1.63 -39.64 -22.46
C SER A 122 0.72 -40.76 -21.94
N SER A 123 -0.35 -40.39 -21.22
CA SER A 123 -1.37 -41.29 -20.69
C SER A 123 -2.73 -40.58 -20.59
N PRO A 124 -3.85 -41.32 -20.54
CA PRO A 124 -5.17 -40.74 -20.34
C PRO A 124 -5.28 -39.99 -19.00
N LEU A 125 -5.85 -38.78 -19.01
CA LEU A 125 -6.12 -38.03 -17.79
C LEU A 125 -7.38 -38.55 -17.11
N SER A 126 -7.27 -38.97 -15.85
CA SER A 126 -8.44 -39.29 -15.03
C SER A 126 -9.10 -38.01 -14.50
N ALA A 127 -10.42 -38.02 -14.31
CA ALA A 127 -11.14 -36.91 -13.68
C ALA A 127 -10.60 -36.58 -12.27
N ARG A 128 -10.04 -37.57 -11.56
CA ARG A 128 -9.42 -37.40 -10.23
C ARG A 128 -8.10 -36.61 -10.28
N ALA A 129 -7.40 -36.60 -11.41
CA ALA A 129 -6.17 -35.84 -11.59
C ALA A 129 -6.46 -34.33 -11.77
N VAL A 130 -7.65 -33.98 -12.26
CA VAL A 130 -8.08 -32.58 -12.43
C VAL A 130 -8.62 -32.06 -11.10
N LYS A 131 -7.72 -31.68 -10.20
CA LYS A 131 -8.06 -31.11 -8.91
C LYS A 131 -8.15 -29.59 -8.99
N THR A 132 -9.24 -29.04 -8.48
CA THR A 132 -9.45 -27.59 -8.33
C THR A 132 -9.59 -27.26 -6.85
N ASP A 133 -9.02 -26.14 -6.43
CA ASP A 133 -9.15 -25.64 -5.06
C ASP A 133 -10.53 -24.97 -4.87
N ALA A 134 -11.25 -25.34 -3.82
CA ALA A 134 -12.60 -24.81 -3.57
C ALA A 134 -12.61 -23.31 -3.24
N THR A 135 -11.55 -22.80 -2.62
CA THR A 135 -11.36 -21.38 -2.30
C THR A 135 -11.19 -20.57 -3.58
N VAL A 136 -10.35 -21.05 -4.51
CA VAL A 136 -10.14 -20.40 -5.81
C VAL A 136 -11.41 -20.41 -6.64
N ARG A 137 -12.17 -21.51 -6.62
CA ARG A 137 -13.46 -21.59 -7.32
C ARG A 137 -14.45 -20.56 -6.77
N ARG A 138 -14.65 -20.54 -5.45
CA ARG A 138 -15.54 -19.57 -4.78
C ARG A 138 -15.15 -18.13 -5.10
N PHE A 139 -13.86 -17.80 -4.97
CA PHE A 139 -13.37 -16.46 -5.31
C PHE A 139 -13.68 -16.08 -6.76
N THR A 140 -13.47 -17.00 -7.71
CA THR A 140 -13.73 -16.76 -9.13
C THR A 140 -15.22 -16.51 -9.40
N GLU A 141 -16.10 -17.29 -8.76
CA GLU A 141 -17.56 -17.14 -8.84
C GLU A 141 -18.01 -15.79 -8.25
N GLU A 142 -17.53 -15.44 -7.06
CA GLU A 142 -17.84 -14.17 -6.38
C GLU A 142 -17.30 -12.95 -7.13
N ALA A 143 -16.07 -13.03 -7.66
CA ALA A 143 -15.47 -11.97 -8.46
C ALA A 143 -16.27 -11.73 -9.75
N GLY A 144 -16.79 -12.80 -10.38
CA GLY A 144 -17.68 -12.72 -11.52
C GLY A 144 -19.00 -11.99 -11.23
N GLY A 145 -19.53 -12.08 -10.01
CA GLY A 145 -20.71 -11.32 -9.57
C GLY A 145 -20.42 -9.86 -9.21
N ASN A 146 -19.18 -9.54 -8.86
CA ASN A 146 -18.75 -8.23 -8.39
C ASN A 146 -18.00 -7.42 -9.46
N VAL A 147 -18.45 -7.49 -10.72
CA VAL A 147 -17.84 -6.71 -11.81
C VAL A 147 -17.88 -5.21 -11.46
N PRO A 148 -16.73 -4.51 -11.53
CA PRO A 148 -16.68 -3.06 -11.39
C PRO A 148 -17.43 -2.41 -12.55
N THR A 149 -18.48 -1.64 -12.26
CA THR A 149 -19.19 -0.83 -13.26
C THR A 149 -18.87 0.64 -13.07
N ARG A 150 -19.16 1.47 -14.10
CA ARG A 150 -18.98 2.92 -13.99
C ARG A 150 -19.85 3.53 -12.88
N GLU A 151 -21.03 2.99 -12.67
CA GLU A 151 -21.97 3.40 -11.63
C GLU A 151 -21.42 3.06 -10.24
N LYS A 152 -20.91 1.83 -10.05
CA LYS A 152 -20.24 1.43 -8.79
C LYS A 152 -19.02 2.30 -8.49
N LEU A 153 -18.21 2.60 -9.51
CA LEU A 153 -17.06 3.48 -9.37
C LEU A 153 -17.48 4.91 -9.00
N SER A 154 -18.50 5.46 -9.66
CA SER A 154 -19.04 6.78 -9.36
C SER A 154 -19.54 6.87 -7.92
N ALA A 155 -20.37 5.90 -7.49
CA ALA A 155 -20.86 5.83 -6.12
C ALA A 155 -19.75 5.63 -5.09
N ALA A 156 -18.68 4.88 -5.43
CA ALA A 156 -17.51 4.74 -4.56
C ALA A 156 -16.73 6.07 -4.44
N LYS A 157 -16.52 6.80 -5.53
CA LYS A 157 -15.87 8.13 -5.51
C LYS A 157 -16.66 9.11 -4.65
N ILE A 158 -17.98 9.16 -4.81
CA ILE A 158 -18.88 10.02 -4.02
C ILE A 158 -18.73 9.69 -2.54
N ARG A 159 -18.88 8.42 -2.16
CA ARG A 159 -18.72 7.96 -0.75
C ARG A 159 -17.34 8.27 -0.18
N TYR A 160 -16.29 8.09 -0.96
CA TYR A 160 -14.93 8.39 -0.54
C TYR A 160 -14.75 9.88 -0.25
N GLN A 161 -15.21 10.76 -1.13
CA GLN A 161 -15.17 12.21 -0.88
C GLN A 161 -16.00 12.63 0.34
N GLN A 162 -17.18 12.04 0.53
CA GLN A 162 -18.00 12.26 1.73
C GLN A 162 -17.25 11.85 3.00
N GLN A 163 -16.59 10.68 2.99
CA GLN A 163 -15.79 10.22 4.11
C GLN A 163 -14.64 11.18 4.43
N LEU A 164 -13.86 11.59 3.42
CA LEU A 164 -12.75 12.54 3.62
C LEU A 164 -13.22 13.87 4.22
N LEU A 165 -14.34 14.41 3.75
CA LEU A 165 -14.92 15.63 4.32
C LEU A 165 -15.38 15.44 5.77
N LEU A 166 -15.99 14.31 6.09
CA LEU A 166 -16.40 14.03 7.47
C LEU A 166 -15.18 13.84 8.40
N GLU A 167 -14.10 13.25 7.91
CA GLU A 167 -12.84 13.11 8.63
C GLU A 167 -12.12 14.45 8.81
N CYS A 168 -12.18 15.34 7.81
CA CYS A 168 -11.60 16.69 7.86
C CYS A 168 -12.10 17.47 9.09
N PHE A 169 -13.40 17.41 9.36
CA PHE A 169 -14.04 18.11 10.48
C PHE A 169 -14.28 17.23 11.71
N ASP A 170 -13.62 16.07 11.78
CA ASP A 170 -13.59 15.24 12.97
C ASP A 170 -12.44 15.67 13.89
N PHE A 171 -12.76 16.27 15.03
CA PHE A 171 -11.77 16.76 16.00
C PHE A 171 -11.68 15.88 17.26
N GLN A 172 -12.22 14.64 17.25
CA GLN A 172 -12.19 13.76 18.43
C GLN A 172 -10.77 13.45 18.91
N ARG A 173 -9.83 13.22 17.99
CA ARG A 173 -8.42 12.96 18.32
C ARG A 173 -7.76 14.18 18.96
N LEU A 174 -8.00 15.36 18.39
CA LEU A 174 -7.55 16.65 18.92
C LEU A 174 -8.07 16.86 20.36
N GLN A 175 -9.38 16.70 20.57
CA GLN A 175 -10.02 16.80 21.88
C GLN A 175 -9.42 15.82 22.90
N GLY A 176 -9.26 14.55 22.51
CA GLY A 176 -8.72 13.52 23.37
C GLY A 176 -7.25 13.77 23.75
N SER A 177 -6.43 14.21 22.80
CA SER A 177 -5.02 14.53 23.04
C SER A 177 -4.86 15.76 23.95
N LEU A 178 -5.62 16.82 23.71
CA LEU A 178 -5.60 18.02 24.55
C LEU A 178 -6.10 17.72 25.97
N GLY A 179 -7.18 16.95 26.10
CA GLY A 179 -7.72 16.57 27.40
C GLY A 179 -6.78 15.69 28.22
N ARG A 180 -6.07 14.76 27.58
CA ARG A 180 -5.01 13.97 28.24
C ARG A 180 -3.86 14.85 28.72
N LEU A 181 -3.44 15.81 27.91
CA LEU A 181 -2.38 16.76 28.29
C LEU A 181 -2.79 17.60 29.50
N ALA A 182 -3.97 18.22 29.46
CA ALA A 182 -4.50 19.02 30.57
C ALA A 182 -4.60 18.20 31.86
N MET A 183 -5.14 16.98 31.79
CA MET A 183 -5.26 16.08 32.95
C MET A 183 -3.91 15.75 33.59
N ILE A 184 -2.88 15.45 32.80
CA ILE A 184 -1.55 15.10 33.34
C ILE A 184 -0.89 16.32 33.98
N VAL A 185 -1.01 17.50 33.37
CA VAL A 185 -0.45 18.74 33.92
C VAL A 185 -1.13 19.08 35.23
N GLU A 186 -2.45 18.97 35.31
CA GLU A 186 -3.20 19.24 36.55
C GLU A 186 -2.86 18.25 37.67
N ARG A 187 -2.82 16.95 37.36
CA ARG A 187 -2.54 15.92 38.37
C ARG A 187 -1.11 16.00 38.92
N ASN A 188 -0.19 16.60 38.17
CA ASN A 188 1.23 16.71 38.51
C ASN A 188 1.69 18.16 38.61
N GLY A 189 0.80 19.11 38.93
CA GLY A 189 1.09 20.55 38.88
C GLY A 189 2.25 21.02 39.76
N GLU A 190 2.62 20.27 40.80
CA GLU A 190 3.81 20.53 41.63
C GLU A 190 5.13 20.13 40.93
N LEU A 191 5.07 19.18 40.00
CA LEU A 191 6.22 18.56 39.34
C LEU A 191 6.34 18.95 37.86
N VAL A 192 5.29 19.48 37.25
CA VAL A 192 5.20 19.78 35.82
C VAL A 192 4.80 21.24 35.63
N ARG A 193 5.67 22.00 34.97
CA ARG A 193 5.36 23.35 34.50
C ARG A 193 5.23 23.33 32.99
N VAL A 194 4.16 23.95 32.50
CA VAL A 194 3.96 24.17 31.07
C VAL A 194 4.07 25.67 30.79
N THR A 195 4.94 26.03 29.87
CA THR A 195 5.14 27.39 29.40
C THR A 195 4.63 27.54 27.97
N GLY A 196 4.33 28.77 27.56
CA GLY A 196 3.87 29.09 26.20
C GLY A 196 2.36 28.90 25.96
N ALA A 197 1.61 28.25 26.86
CA ALA A 197 0.18 27.97 26.65
C ALA A 197 -0.83 28.72 27.51
N GLY A 198 -0.39 29.65 28.36
CA GLY A 198 -1.27 30.29 29.33
C GLY A 198 -2.01 29.24 30.18
N ASN A 199 -3.32 29.40 30.35
CA ASN A 199 -4.15 28.45 31.07
C ASN A 199 -4.63 27.30 30.16
N LEU A 200 -4.03 26.12 30.30
CA LEU A 200 -4.39 24.92 29.54
C LEU A 200 -5.86 24.49 29.69
N ARG A 201 -6.48 24.71 30.85
CA ARG A 201 -7.91 24.40 31.05
C ARG A 201 -8.80 25.31 30.22
N GLU A 202 -8.48 26.59 30.18
CA GLU A 202 -9.22 27.56 29.37
C GLU A 202 -9.04 27.26 27.88
N LEU A 203 -7.82 26.95 27.45
CA LEU A 203 -7.54 26.52 26.08
C LEU A 203 -8.35 25.27 25.71
N GLN A 204 -8.39 24.28 26.61
CA GLN A 204 -9.17 23.06 26.42
C GLN A 204 -10.67 23.37 26.31
N ALA A 205 -11.22 24.12 27.26
CA ALA A 205 -12.65 24.46 27.26
C ALA A 205 -13.04 25.21 25.99
N ARG A 206 -12.22 26.18 25.57
CA ARG A 206 -12.43 26.94 24.34
C ARG A 206 -12.34 26.06 23.09
N THR A 207 -11.32 25.19 22.99
CA THR A 207 -11.16 24.26 21.87
C THR A 207 -12.34 23.28 21.77
N VAL A 208 -12.82 22.78 22.91
CA VAL A 208 -13.99 21.89 22.93
C VAL A 208 -15.25 22.62 22.46
N ASN A 209 -15.50 23.83 22.96
CA ASN A 209 -16.71 24.58 22.65
C ASN A 209 -16.72 25.13 21.22
N ASP A 210 -15.63 25.78 20.81
CA ASP A 210 -15.58 26.53 19.54
C ASP A 210 -15.19 25.64 18.35
N ILE A 211 -14.47 24.54 18.59
CA ILE A 211 -13.96 23.67 17.50
C ILE A 211 -14.63 22.30 17.55
N CYS A 212 -14.53 21.57 18.66
CA CYS A 212 -14.94 20.16 18.70
C CYS A 212 -16.47 20.00 18.59
N ASN A 213 -17.23 20.72 19.43
CA ASN A 213 -18.69 20.67 19.43
C ASN A 213 -19.28 21.22 18.13
N VAL A 214 -18.71 22.32 17.62
CA VAL A 214 -19.11 22.89 16.33
C VAL A 214 -18.80 21.93 15.19
N GLY A 215 -17.64 21.25 15.22
CA GLY A 215 -17.28 20.20 14.27
C GLY A 215 -18.27 19.04 14.24
N VAL A 216 -18.70 18.54 15.41
CA VAL A 216 -19.74 17.49 15.50
C VAL A 216 -21.05 17.93 14.85
N ASN A 217 -21.53 19.15 15.16
CA ASN A 217 -22.76 19.67 14.57
C ASN A 217 -22.60 19.93 13.06
N PHE A 218 -21.43 20.42 12.65
CA PHE A 218 -21.13 20.67 11.25
C PHE A 218 -21.09 19.38 10.43
N ARG A 219 -20.49 18.31 10.96
CA ARG A 219 -20.51 16.99 10.32
C ARG A 219 -21.93 16.47 10.11
N LYS A 220 -22.81 16.60 11.12
CA LYS A 220 -24.23 16.23 10.97
C LYS A 220 -24.91 17.04 9.85
N GLN A 221 -24.62 18.33 9.78
CA GLN A 221 -25.12 19.20 8.71
C GLN A 221 -24.59 18.75 7.34
N LEU A 222 -23.29 18.50 7.20
CA LEU A 222 -22.68 18.02 5.96
C LEU A 222 -23.29 16.69 5.49
N THR A 223 -23.46 15.73 6.40
CA THR A 223 -24.13 14.45 6.09
C THR A 223 -25.52 14.68 5.50
N GLY A 224 -26.29 15.64 6.04
CA GLY A 224 -27.62 15.97 5.52
C GLY A 224 -27.62 16.71 4.18
N MET A 225 -26.48 17.28 3.77
CA MET A 225 -26.33 17.96 2.48
C MET A 225 -25.81 17.06 1.37
N PHE A 226 -25.23 15.90 1.70
CA PHE A 226 -24.66 15.01 0.71
C PHE A 226 -25.72 14.37 -0.20
N SER A 227 -25.44 14.38 -1.50
CA SER A 227 -26.21 13.67 -2.52
C SER A 227 -25.57 12.32 -2.85
N GLU A 228 -26.39 11.33 -3.19
CA GLU A 228 -25.91 10.01 -3.65
C GLU A 228 -25.38 10.05 -5.09
N ASN A 229 -25.75 11.08 -5.87
CA ASN A 229 -25.49 11.14 -7.31
C ASN A 229 -24.49 12.25 -7.71
N VAL A 230 -24.15 13.15 -6.80
CA VAL A 230 -23.25 14.28 -7.07
C VAL A 230 -22.04 14.19 -6.14
N PRO A 231 -20.81 14.20 -6.68
CA PRO A 231 -19.60 14.24 -5.85
C PRO A 231 -19.52 15.57 -5.08
N PRO A 232 -19.19 15.56 -3.78
CA PRO A 232 -19.03 16.78 -2.97
C PRO A 232 -18.13 17.85 -3.59
N GLU A 233 -17.07 17.45 -4.31
CA GLU A 233 -16.18 18.36 -5.04
C GLU A 233 -16.89 19.19 -6.14
N GLY A 234 -17.93 18.61 -6.76
CA GLY A 234 -18.72 19.26 -7.81
C GLY A 234 -20.00 19.94 -7.32
N ASP A 235 -20.32 19.85 -6.02
CA ASP A 235 -21.55 20.39 -5.46
C ASP A 235 -21.35 21.84 -4.98
N ALA A 236 -22.06 22.77 -5.60
CA ALA A 236 -21.94 24.20 -5.30
C ALA A 236 -22.37 24.56 -3.86
N ALA A 237 -23.40 23.89 -3.33
CA ALA A 237 -23.91 24.14 -1.98
C ALA A 237 -22.93 23.61 -0.93
N ILE A 238 -22.35 22.42 -1.17
CA ILE A 238 -21.28 21.89 -0.32
C ILE A 238 -20.06 22.82 -0.37
N ARG A 239 -19.62 23.24 -1.55
CA ARG A 239 -18.47 24.15 -1.70
C ARG A 239 -18.66 25.44 -0.92
N GLU A 240 -19.78 26.14 -1.08
CA GLU A 240 -20.04 27.38 -0.34
C GLU A 240 -20.04 27.13 1.18
N ARG A 241 -20.63 26.01 1.61
CA ARG A 241 -20.69 25.67 3.03
C ARG A 241 -19.31 25.36 3.61
N LEU A 242 -18.46 24.66 2.85
CA LEU A 242 -17.08 24.34 3.20
C LEU A 242 -16.22 25.59 3.30
N GLN A 243 -16.39 26.57 2.40
CA GLN A 243 -15.67 27.85 2.48
C GLN A 243 -16.00 28.61 3.77
N LYS A 244 -17.29 28.72 4.11
CA LYS A 244 -17.75 29.35 5.36
C LYS A 244 -17.23 28.62 6.60
N ALA A 245 -17.27 27.27 6.58
CA ALA A 245 -16.73 26.47 7.68
C ALA A 245 -15.21 26.63 7.81
N SER A 246 -14.50 26.57 6.69
CA SER A 246 -13.04 26.74 6.65
C SER A 246 -12.62 28.07 7.26
N ALA A 247 -13.25 29.19 6.86
CA ALA A 247 -12.97 30.50 7.44
C ALA A 247 -13.21 30.54 8.96
N TYR A 248 -14.35 30.01 9.41
CA TYR A 248 -14.67 29.93 10.84
C TYR A 248 -13.64 29.12 11.63
N PHE A 249 -13.33 27.90 11.18
CA PHE A 249 -12.39 27.04 11.92
C PHE A 249 -10.97 27.61 11.88
N GLN A 250 -10.50 28.14 10.74
CA GLN A 250 -9.19 28.80 10.67
C GLN A 250 -9.07 29.94 11.68
N GLU A 251 -10.11 30.79 11.81
CA GLU A 251 -10.15 31.85 12.83
C GLU A 251 -10.05 31.27 14.26
N LYS A 252 -10.80 30.21 14.57
CA LYS A 252 -10.78 29.58 15.91
C LYS A 252 -9.48 28.85 16.21
N PHE A 253 -8.85 28.23 15.20
CA PHE A 253 -7.52 27.66 15.33
C PHE A 253 -6.49 28.76 15.59
N ALA A 254 -6.45 29.81 14.77
CA ALA A 254 -5.51 30.92 14.94
C ALA A 254 -5.66 31.59 16.31
N ALA A 255 -6.89 31.91 16.71
CA ALA A 255 -7.14 32.59 17.97
C ALA A 255 -6.96 31.71 19.22
N GLY A 256 -6.61 30.43 19.07
CA GLY A 256 -6.53 29.46 20.16
C GLY A 256 -5.44 28.42 19.94
N ILE A 257 -5.84 27.18 19.65
CA ILE A 257 -4.94 26.03 19.68
C ILE A 257 -3.82 26.08 18.64
N GLY A 258 -4.06 26.70 17.48
CA GLY A 258 -3.10 26.81 16.37
C GLY A 258 -1.89 27.68 16.67
N GLU A 259 -2.07 28.79 17.40
CA GLU A 259 -0.94 29.61 17.87
C GLU A 259 -0.31 29.06 19.15
N THR A 260 -1.13 28.44 20.01
CA THR A 260 -0.70 28.05 21.36
C THR A 260 0.11 26.76 21.38
N VAL A 261 -0.31 25.74 20.64
CA VAL A 261 0.29 24.40 20.67
C VAL A 261 1.74 24.35 20.14
N PRO A 262 2.11 25.09 19.08
CA PRO A 262 3.52 25.18 18.66
C PRO A 262 4.45 25.77 19.73
N LEU A 263 3.93 26.62 20.62
CA LEU A 263 4.71 27.29 21.68
C LEU A 263 4.79 26.48 22.98
N LEU A 264 4.10 25.34 23.07
CA LEU A 264 4.07 24.51 24.26
C LEU A 264 5.46 23.96 24.59
N GLN A 265 5.95 24.29 25.79
CA GLN A 265 7.15 23.69 26.37
C GLN A 265 6.82 23.12 27.75
N VAL A 266 7.50 22.04 28.11
CA VAL A 266 7.23 21.27 29.33
C VAL A 266 8.51 21.11 30.11
N GLU A 267 8.48 21.54 31.36
CA GLU A 267 9.57 21.44 32.32
C GLU A 267 9.15 20.53 33.48
N THR A 268 9.93 19.49 33.75
CA THR A 268 9.72 18.58 34.88
C THR A 268 10.99 17.82 35.20
N ASP A 269 11.26 17.58 36.48
CA ASP A 269 12.42 16.81 36.95
C ASP A 269 12.17 15.30 36.94
N ASN A 270 10.92 14.86 36.74
CA ASN A 270 10.56 13.46 36.63
C ASN A 270 10.73 12.94 35.20
N LYS A 271 11.70 12.03 34.99
CA LYS A 271 12.03 11.48 33.66
C LYS A 271 10.86 10.75 32.97
N GLU A 272 10.05 10.00 33.72
CA GLU A 272 8.92 9.26 33.14
C GLU A 272 7.80 10.19 32.69
N ILE A 273 7.47 11.19 33.52
CA ILE A 273 6.47 12.20 33.20
C ILE A 273 6.94 13.04 32.02
N ARG A 274 8.23 13.43 32.00
CA ARG A 274 8.83 14.17 30.88
C ARG A 274 8.62 13.45 29.55
N LYS A 275 8.92 12.15 29.48
CA LYS A 275 8.73 11.35 28.26
C LYS A 275 7.26 11.32 27.84
N LYS A 276 6.36 10.98 28.77
CA LYS A 276 4.91 10.89 28.50
C LYS A 276 4.33 12.21 27.99
N VAL A 277 4.67 13.33 28.63
CA VAL A 277 4.14 14.65 28.24
C VAL A 277 4.75 15.11 26.91
N LYS A 278 6.04 14.88 26.68
CA LYS A 278 6.68 15.21 25.39
C LYS A 278 6.02 14.46 24.22
N ASP A 279 5.74 13.17 24.39
CA ASP A 279 5.05 12.36 23.38
C ASP A 279 3.62 12.88 23.13
N LEU A 280 2.92 13.33 24.18
CA LEU A 280 1.58 13.91 24.05
C LEU A 280 1.59 15.28 23.36
N VAL A 281 2.55 16.16 23.69
CA VAL A 281 2.72 17.46 23.03
C VAL A 281 3.03 17.26 21.55
N LYS A 282 3.94 16.33 21.22
CA LYS A 282 4.27 16.00 19.83
C LYS A 282 3.02 15.57 19.05
N ARG A 283 2.26 14.60 19.58
CA ARG A 283 1.01 14.13 18.96
C ARG A 283 -0.03 15.24 18.83
N LEU A 284 -0.10 16.14 19.81
CA LEU A 284 -1.02 17.28 19.77
C LEU A 284 -0.61 18.29 18.69
N GLN A 285 0.69 18.54 18.52
CA GLN A 285 1.24 19.38 17.45
C GLN A 285 0.95 18.79 16.07
N GLU A 286 1.26 17.51 15.86
CA GLU A 286 0.97 16.78 14.62
C GLU A 286 -0.53 16.84 14.29
N GLU A 287 -1.40 16.47 15.23
CA GLU A 287 -2.85 16.48 15.01
C GLU A 287 -3.39 17.90 14.74
N THR A 288 -2.86 18.92 15.43
CA THR A 288 -3.26 20.33 15.21
C THR A 288 -2.83 20.79 13.81
N ALA A 289 -1.61 20.47 13.37
CA ALA A 289 -1.10 20.82 12.06
C ALA A 289 -1.91 20.14 10.94
N VAL A 290 -2.15 18.82 11.06
CA VAL A 290 -2.95 18.06 10.10
C VAL A 290 -4.37 18.62 10.00
N LYS A 291 -5.03 18.90 11.12
CA LYS A 291 -6.40 19.45 11.11
C LYS A 291 -6.46 20.87 10.56
N LEU A 292 -5.48 21.71 10.86
CA LEU A 292 -5.40 23.05 10.30
C LEU A 292 -5.20 23.00 8.77
N ALA A 293 -4.28 22.17 8.29
CA ALA A 293 -4.03 21.99 6.85
C ALA A 293 -5.27 21.46 6.12
N ALA A 294 -5.94 20.45 6.71
CA ALA A 294 -7.18 19.89 6.18
C ALA A 294 -8.29 20.95 6.04
N VAL A 295 -8.51 21.74 7.09
CA VAL A 295 -9.50 22.84 7.08
C VAL A 295 -9.12 23.93 6.08
N GLN A 296 -7.85 24.32 6.01
CA GLN A 296 -7.35 25.33 5.08
C GLN A 296 -7.57 24.94 3.62
N CYS A 297 -7.39 23.65 3.28
CA CYS A 297 -7.65 23.14 1.95
C CYS A 297 -9.08 23.43 1.48
N CYS A 298 -10.06 23.43 2.39
CA CYS A 298 -11.46 23.71 2.07
C CYS A 298 -11.78 25.19 1.75
N ALA A 299 -10.83 26.13 1.89
CA ALA A 299 -11.06 27.56 1.70
C ALA A 299 -11.30 27.95 0.23
N SER A 300 -10.65 27.29 -0.72
CA SER A 300 -10.83 27.48 -2.16
C SER A 300 -11.84 26.51 -2.78
N GLY A 301 -12.37 25.58 -1.97
CA GLY A 301 -13.17 24.43 -2.40
C GLY A 301 -12.53 23.12 -1.94
N PHE A 302 -13.17 21.98 -2.21
CA PHE A 302 -12.61 20.67 -1.87
C PHE A 302 -12.17 19.95 -3.13
N SER A 303 -10.90 19.54 -3.18
CA SER A 303 -10.42 18.54 -4.14
C SER A 303 -9.77 17.39 -3.40
N THR A 304 -10.02 16.17 -3.86
CA THR A 304 -9.47 14.96 -3.24
C THR A 304 -7.94 14.95 -3.28
N ALA A 305 -7.36 15.38 -4.40
CA ALA A 305 -5.91 15.37 -4.59
C ALA A 305 -5.22 16.39 -3.66
N ASP A 306 -5.71 17.62 -3.65
CA ASP A 306 -5.16 18.71 -2.83
C ASP A 306 -5.28 18.40 -1.34
N TYR A 307 -6.42 17.83 -0.93
CA TYR A 307 -6.65 17.42 0.46
C TYR A 307 -5.65 16.37 0.93
N LEU A 308 -5.48 15.29 0.16
CA LEU A 308 -4.55 14.21 0.51
C LEU A 308 -3.10 14.70 0.52
N GLN A 309 -2.74 15.56 -0.43
CA GLN A 309 -1.39 16.16 -0.48
C GLN A 309 -1.14 17.10 0.71
N ALA A 310 -2.15 17.88 1.13
CA ALA A 310 -2.04 18.77 2.27
C ALA A 310 -1.84 17.99 3.58
N ILE A 311 -2.58 16.89 3.79
CA ILE A 311 -2.42 16.04 4.97
C ILE A 311 -1.04 15.38 4.99
N ALA A 312 -0.61 14.76 3.88
CA ALA A 312 0.68 14.08 3.81
C ALA A 312 1.89 15.01 4.03
N ARG A 313 1.73 16.33 3.81
CA ARG A 313 2.76 17.34 4.11
C ARG A 313 2.75 17.81 5.56
N ALA A 314 1.64 17.61 6.27
CA ALA A 314 1.44 18.05 7.65
C ALA A 314 1.71 16.95 8.69
N GLU A 315 1.68 15.67 8.27
CA GLU A 315 2.18 14.51 9.01
C GLU A 315 3.71 14.48 9.11
#